data_AF-A0A955KHH9-F1
#
_entry.id   AF-A0A955KHH9-F1
#
_cell.length_a   1.000
_cell.length_b   1.000
_cell.length_c   1.000
_cell.angle_alpha   90.00
_cell.angle_beta   90.00
_cell.angle_gamma   90.00
#
_symmetry.space_group_name_H-M   'P 1'
#
loop_
_entity.id
_entity.type
_entity.pdbx_description
1 polymer ?
#
loop_
_entity_poly.entity_id
_entity_poly.type
_entity_poly.pdbx_seq_one_letter_code
_entity_poly.pdbx_strand_id
1 'polypeptide(L)'
;MHFSRLFKVKEGKLDDIKSWFKVLSGDRKEEAIATFEYENVSREVFVLFSGHNGNSYVVGLNETTGEHRGGDPDVKINQEHTKILKECLEPVSDNGSVLLDLQIHKDEA
;
A
#
# COMPACT_ATOMS: atom_id res chain seq x y z
N MET A 1 -13.65 1.42 -1.39
CA MET A 1 -12.21 1.49 -1.05
C MET A 1 -12.00 0.87 0.33
N HIS A 2 -11.00 0.01 0.49
CA HIS A 2 -10.59 -0.56 1.77
C HIS A 2 -9.34 0.19 2.28
N PHE A 3 -9.42 0.71 3.51
CA PHE A 3 -8.26 1.28 4.19
C PHE A 3 -7.40 0.15 4.73
N SER A 4 -6.22 -0.04 4.15
CA SER A 4 -5.49 -1.30 4.26
C SER A 4 -4.44 -1.37 5.36
N ARG A 5 -4.14 -0.27 6.07
CA ARG A 5 -3.47 -0.15 7.40
C ARG A 5 -2.74 1.20 7.51
N LEU A 6 -2.55 1.68 8.74
CA LEU A 6 -1.67 2.82 9.03
C LEU A 6 -0.36 2.33 9.63
N PHE A 7 0.75 2.80 9.08
CA PHE A 7 2.09 2.48 9.54
C PHE A 7 2.86 3.73 9.92
N LYS A 8 3.71 3.60 10.94
CA LYS A 8 4.81 4.52 11.22
C LYS A 8 6.05 4.00 10.51
N VAL A 9 6.79 4.89 9.86
CA VAL A 9 8.11 4.56 9.32
C VAL A 9 9.11 4.51 10.47
N LYS A 10 9.87 3.42 10.57
CA LYS A 10 10.93 3.25 11.57
C LYS A 10 12.03 4.28 11.38
N GLU A 11 12.71 4.61 12.47
CA GLU A 11 13.79 5.59 12.44
C GLU A 11 14.90 5.19 11.45
N GLY A 12 15.35 6.15 10.63
CA GLY A 12 16.35 5.93 9.60
C GLY A 12 15.89 5.14 8.37
N LYS A 13 14.62 4.71 8.28
CA LYS A 13 14.10 3.86 7.20
C LYS A 13 13.31 4.58 6.11
N LEU A 14 13.23 5.90 6.17
CA LEU A 14 12.44 6.70 5.23
C LEU A 14 12.94 6.60 3.78
N ASP A 15 14.25 6.63 3.58
CA ASP A 15 14.81 6.58 2.24
C ASP A 15 14.76 5.17 1.65
N ASP A 16 14.91 4.13 2.49
CA ASP A 16 14.75 2.73 2.10
C ASP A 16 13.34 2.47 1.54
N ILE A 17 12.30 2.88 2.27
CA ILE A 17 10.91 2.65 1.85
C ILE A 17 10.55 3.47 0.59
N LYS A 18 11.03 4.72 0.49
CA LYS A 18 10.84 5.54 -0.72
C LYS A 18 11.51 4.93 -1.93
N SER A 19 12.74 4.43 -1.75
CA SER A 19 13.50 3.78 -2.82
C SER A 19 12.78 2.53 -3.30
N TRP A 20 12.22 1.73 -2.38
CA TRP A 20 11.43 0.56 -2.73
C TRP A 20 10.18 0.92 -3.54
N PHE A 21 9.37 1.88 -3.09
CA PHE A 21 8.19 2.31 -3.86
C PHE A 21 8.57 2.90 -5.23
N LYS A 22 9.72 3.55 -5.35
CA LYS A 22 10.25 4.00 -6.64
C LYS A 22 10.54 2.83 -7.57
N VAL A 23 11.17 1.75 -7.08
CA VAL A 23 11.40 0.51 -7.85
C VAL A 23 10.08 -0.10 -8.33
N LEU A 24 9.08 -0.21 -7.44
CA LEU A 24 7.76 -0.75 -7.80
C LEU A 24 7.02 0.14 -8.80
N SER A 25 7.19 1.46 -8.76
CA SER A 25 6.56 2.38 -9.72
C SER A 25 7.30 2.50 -11.05
N GLY A 26 8.51 1.95 -11.14
CA GLY A 26 9.42 2.05 -12.30
C GLY A 26 9.80 0.67 -12.81
N ASP A 27 11.05 0.26 -12.56
CA ASP A 27 11.68 -0.91 -13.17
C ASP A 27 10.91 -2.22 -12.98
N ARG A 28 10.14 -2.35 -11.88
CA ARG A 28 9.39 -3.57 -11.55
C ARG A 28 7.88 -3.35 -11.53
N LYS A 29 7.41 -2.33 -12.25
CA LYS A 29 5.99 -1.97 -12.29
C LYS A 29 5.10 -3.09 -12.81
N GLU A 30 5.51 -3.80 -13.86
CA GLU A 30 4.72 -4.90 -14.42
C GLU A 30 4.62 -6.09 -13.46
N GLU A 31 5.72 -6.45 -12.79
CA GLU A 31 5.71 -7.48 -11.73
C GLU A 31 4.79 -7.09 -10.58
N ALA A 32 4.85 -5.83 -10.13
CA ALA A 32 4.01 -5.33 -9.04
C ALA A 32 2.52 -5.30 -9.43
N ILE A 33 2.20 -4.91 -10.67
CA ILE A 33 0.81 -4.95 -11.17
C ILE A 33 0.31 -6.39 -11.18
N ALA A 34 1.10 -7.34 -11.69
CA ALA A 34 0.69 -8.75 -11.74
C ALA A 34 0.40 -9.33 -10.36
N THR A 35 1.14 -8.92 -9.32
CA THR A 35 0.84 -9.34 -7.94
C THR A 35 -0.45 -8.74 -7.42
N PHE A 36 -0.72 -7.45 -7.67
CA PHE A 36 -1.98 -6.82 -7.27
C PHE A 36 -3.18 -7.38 -8.03
N GLU A 37 -3.03 -7.71 -9.31
CA GLU A 37 -4.06 -8.40 -10.10
C GLU A 37 -4.39 -9.77 -9.52
N TYR A 38 -3.38 -10.56 -9.12
CA TYR A 38 -3.58 -11.84 -8.44
C TYR A 38 -4.37 -11.69 -7.13
N GLU A 39 -4.12 -10.60 -6.40
CA GLU A 39 -4.77 -10.25 -5.13
C GLU A 39 -6.20 -9.71 -5.29
N ASN A 40 -6.69 -9.56 -6.53
CA ASN A 40 -7.94 -8.88 -6.90
C ASN A 40 -7.97 -7.39 -6.51
N VAL A 41 -6.80 -6.74 -6.48
CA VAL A 41 -6.65 -5.30 -6.23
C VAL A 41 -6.69 -4.56 -7.57
N SER A 42 -7.74 -3.77 -7.79
CA SER A 42 -7.89 -2.94 -9.00
C SER A 42 -7.14 -1.62 -8.92
N ARG A 43 -6.84 -1.18 -7.69
CA ARG A 43 -6.07 0.04 -7.44
C ARG A 43 -5.42 -0.05 -6.07
N GLU A 44 -4.12 0.24 -6.01
CA GLU A 44 -3.36 0.37 -4.76
C GLU A 44 -2.70 1.76 -4.72
N VAL A 45 -2.76 2.40 -3.56
CA VAL A 45 -2.14 3.70 -3.32
C VAL A 45 -1.48 3.71 -1.95
N PHE A 46 -0.18 3.99 -1.92
CA PHE A 46 0.56 4.27 -0.70
C PHE A 46 0.80 5.77 -0.57
N VAL A 47 0.40 6.37 0.55
CA VAL A 47 0.57 7.81 0.80
C VAL A 47 1.43 8.02 2.04
N LEU A 48 2.47 8.86 1.90
CA LEU A 48 3.39 9.25 2.97
C LEU A 48 2.98 10.60 3.58
N PHE A 49 3.00 10.69 4.90
CA PHE A 49 2.72 11.89 5.68
C PHE A 49 3.81 12.16 6.71
N SER A 50 4.02 13.43 7.04
CA SER A 50 4.80 13.85 8.21
C SER A 50 3.85 14.19 9.35
N GLY A 51 4.02 13.55 10.50
CA GLY A 51 3.28 13.87 11.72
C GLY A 51 3.85 15.10 12.42
N HIS A 52 3.02 15.76 13.23
CA HIS A 52 3.42 16.91 14.05
C HIS A 52 4.51 16.58 15.09
N ASN A 53 4.72 15.31 15.39
CA ASN A 53 5.77 14.79 16.26
C ASN A 53 7.11 14.54 15.52
N GLY A 54 7.23 14.93 14.25
CA GLY A 54 8.42 14.70 13.43
C GLY A 54 8.54 13.29 12.85
N ASN A 55 7.63 12.37 13.17
CA ASN A 55 7.63 11.02 12.60
C ASN A 55 7.03 11.01 11.20
N SER A 56 7.42 10.02 10.40
CA SER A 56 6.82 9.76 9.09
C SER A 56 5.84 8.59 9.16
N TYR A 57 4.74 8.66 8.41
CA TYR A 57 3.67 7.68 8.40
C TYR A 57 3.30 7.30 6.97
N VAL A 58 2.98 6.04 6.74
CA VAL A 58 2.49 5.55 5.44
C VAL A 58 1.11 4.93 5.64
N VAL A 59 0.16 5.28 4.78
CA VAL A 59 -1.13 4.59 4.69
C VAL A 59 -1.21 3.87 3.35
N GLY A 60 -1.65 2.61 3.38
CA GLY A 60 -2.07 1.87 2.19
C GLY A 60 -3.58 2.02 1.99
N LEU A 61 -3.98 2.20 0.74
CA LEU A 61 -5.38 2.31 0.32
C LEU A 61 -5.56 1.42 -0.89
N ASN A 62 -6.55 0.54 -0.84
CA ASN A 62 -6.83 -0.31 -1.99
C ASN A 62 -8.30 -0.38 -2.37
N GLU A 63 -8.53 -0.58 -3.65
CA GLU A 63 -9.82 -0.92 -4.22
C GLU A 63 -9.72 -2.34 -4.75
N THR A 64 -10.71 -3.16 -4.47
CA THR A 64 -10.76 -4.56 -4.90
C THR A 64 -11.98 -4.77 -5.78
N THR A 65 -11.82 -5.58 -6.83
CA THR A 65 -12.92 -5.95 -7.74
C THR A 65 -13.61 -7.26 -7.37
N GLY A 66 -13.20 -7.87 -6.25
CA GLY A 66 -13.76 -9.13 -5.73
C GLY A 66 -13.27 -9.41 -4.31
N GLU A 67 -13.27 -10.70 -3.94
CA GLU A 67 -12.72 -11.15 -2.67
C GLU A 67 -11.20 -10.94 -2.66
N HIS A 68 -10.74 -10.11 -1.73
CA HIS A 68 -9.32 -9.81 -1.56
C HIS A 68 -8.54 -11.07 -1.18
N ARG A 69 -7.46 -11.36 -1.92
CA ARG A 69 -6.56 -12.49 -1.63
C ARG A 69 -5.27 -11.97 -1.04
N GLY A 70 -4.61 -12.79 -0.22
CA GLY A 70 -3.24 -12.51 0.18
C GLY A 70 -2.30 -12.68 -0.99
N GLY A 71 -1.19 -11.94 -0.98
CA GLY A 71 -0.15 -12.10 -1.99
C GLY A 71 0.42 -13.50 -2.07
N ASP A 72 0.71 -13.95 -3.29
CA ASP A 72 1.31 -15.25 -3.55
C ASP A 72 2.69 -15.36 -2.86
N PRO A 73 2.87 -16.30 -1.90
CA PRO A 73 4.11 -16.43 -1.15
C PRO A 73 5.27 -16.99 -1.98
N ASP A 74 5.01 -17.62 -3.12
CA ASP A 74 6.04 -18.19 -4.00
C ASP A 74 6.59 -17.15 -4.99
N VAL A 75 5.93 -15.99 -5.09
CA VAL A 75 6.37 -14.89 -5.95
C VAL A 75 7.43 -14.05 -5.23
N LYS A 76 8.61 -13.93 -5.86
CA LYS A 76 9.78 -13.25 -5.29
C LYS A 76 9.50 -11.79 -4.92
N ILE A 77 8.80 -11.04 -5.77
CA ILE A 77 8.48 -9.63 -5.49
C ILE A 77 7.60 -9.47 -4.23
N ASN A 78 6.71 -10.44 -3.95
CA ASN A 78 5.86 -10.43 -2.75
C ASN A 78 6.67 -10.69 -1.48
N GLN A 79 7.63 -11.63 -1.55
CA GLN A 79 8.54 -11.91 -0.46
C GLN A 79 9.40 -10.68 -0.12
N GLU A 80 9.94 -10.02 -1.15
CA GLU A 80 10.74 -8.80 -1.01
C GLU A 80 9.89 -7.64 -0.49
N HIS A 81 8.69 -7.46 -1.03
CA HIS A 81 7.75 -6.44 -0.57
C HIS A 81 7.42 -6.63 0.92
N THR A 82 7.01 -7.84 1.30
CA THR A 82 6.71 -8.19 2.70
C THR A 82 7.91 -7.95 3.62
N LYS A 83 9.11 -8.32 3.18
CA LYS A 83 10.34 -8.11 3.94
C LYS A 83 10.61 -6.63 4.15
N ILE A 84 10.58 -5.83 3.09
CA ILE A 84 10.86 -4.39 3.16
C ILE A 84 9.81 -3.66 4.02
N LEU A 85 8.53 -4.00 3.87
CA LEU A 85 7.49 -3.44 4.74
C LEU A 85 7.77 -3.77 6.22
N LYS A 86 8.11 -5.02 6.55
CA LYS A 86 8.47 -5.41 7.93
C LYS A 86 9.72 -4.70 8.46
N GLU A 87 10.72 -4.51 7.61
CA GLU A 87 11.98 -3.86 7.99
C GLU A 87 11.81 -2.34 8.17
N CYS A 88 10.95 -1.70 7.38
CA CYS A 88 10.82 -0.24 7.35
C CYS A 88 9.63 0.29 8.15
N LEU A 89 8.59 -0.51 8.38
CA LEU A 89 7.32 -0.05 8.93
C LEU A 89 7.00 -0.73 10.26
N GLU A 90 6.36 0.04 11.13
CA GLU A 90 5.77 -0.37 12.40
C GLU A 90 4.25 -0.14 12.31
N PRO A 91 3.40 -1.16 12.55
CA PRO A 91 1.96 -0.98 12.49
C PRO A 91 1.49 -0.03 13.60
N VAL A 92 0.65 0.95 13.24
CA VAL A 92 0.00 1.87 14.19
C VAL A 92 -1.45 1.48 14.42
N SER A 93 -2.11 0.95 13.39
CA SER A 93 -3.45 0.37 13.46
C SER A 93 -3.55 -0.84 12.55
N ASP A 94 -4.22 -1.88 13.03
CA ASP A 94 -4.45 -3.10 12.26
C ASP A 94 -5.50 -2.90 11.16
N ASN A 95 -6.45 -1.99 11.37
CA ASN A 95 -7.57 -1.71 10.46
C ASN A 95 -7.98 -0.22 10.49
N GLY A 96 -8.55 0.25 9.38
CA GLY A 96 -9.28 1.51 9.31
C GLY A 96 -10.72 1.27 8.89
N SER A 97 -11.62 2.19 9.24
CA SER A 97 -13.01 2.17 8.75
C SER A 97 -13.25 3.42 7.93
N VAL A 98 -13.82 3.23 6.73
CA VAL A 98 -14.28 4.36 5.92
C VAL A 98 -15.56 4.89 6.57
N LEU A 99 -15.50 6.11 7.10
CA LEU A 99 -16.67 6.77 7.70
C LEU A 99 -17.56 7.44 6.66
N LEU A 100 -16.98 7.83 5.52
CA LEU A 100 -17.67 8.52 4.43
C LEU A 100 -16.97 8.19 3.10
N ASP A 101 -17.71 7.64 2.15
CA ASP A 101 -17.29 7.40 0.75
C ASP A 101 -18.33 8.04 -0.17
N LEU A 102 -18.02 9.23 -0.69
CA LEU A 102 -18.94 9.96 -1.57
C LEU A 102 -18.53 9.75 -3.03
N GLN A 103 -19.26 8.90 -3.74
CA GLN A 103 -19.13 8.74 -5.19
C GLN A 103 -19.96 9.81 -5.90
N ILE A 104 -19.30 10.84 -6.41
CA ILE A 104 -19.94 11.85 -7.25
C ILE A 104 -19.78 11.40 -8.71
N HIS A 105 -20.55 10.39 -9.14
CA HIS A 105 -20.67 10.12 -10.56
C HIS A 105 -21.46 11.26 -11.22
N LYS A 106 -20.88 11.88 -12.25
CA LYS A 106 -21.65 12.56 -13.28
C LYS A 106 -22.04 11.47 -14.27
N ASP A 107 -23.33 11.23 -14.41
CA ASP A 107 -23.85 10.45 -15.52
C ASP A 107 -23.33 11.10 -16.82
N GLU A 108 -22.55 10.35 -17.60
CA GLU A 108 -22.35 10.67 -19.01
C GLU A 108 -23.67 10.31 -19.71
N ALA A 109 -24.36 11.35 -20.18
CA ALA A 109 -25.56 11.26 -21.01
C ALA A 109 -25.24 10.73 -22.42
#